data_AF-A0A4Q1C1Y0-F1
#
_entry.id   AF-A0A4Q1C1Y0-F1
#
_cell.length_a   1.000
_cell.length_b   1.000
_cell.length_c   1.000
_cell.angle_alpha   90.00
_cell.angle_beta   90.00
_cell.angle_gamma   90.00
#
_symmetry.space_group_name_H-M   'P 1'
#
loop_
_entity.id
_entity.type
_entity.pdbx_description
1 polymer ?
#
loop_
_entity_poly.entity_id
_entity_poly.type
_entity_poly.pdbx_seq_one_letter_code
_entity_poly.pdbx_strand_id
1 'polypeptide(L)'
;MPPVSTIPQVYFLPIGMSGASISQSFKSELQMKLLVSKKKIKMDIPIPFFILFTCLDLSENRRGVIIQTIGESMRSNILDSMKNIVILNSLAVKLINYMKVFFLASLVLLSSFISHAQVKKSSTLNSSNQGFLIKGKINGVSNSDIYLAHYFGSTQQVIKDTALADTQGNFVFKGKENLPQGLYLISFLKNKYLDIIIGNTQFSFETDTLDPINHMKFQNSVENEAFFAFQKEMGKRYSELRNIELAKKDVNQIATLRKEILQYQQTWFEKNKQLFVSKLVKATFEPEIPPFKKKVSSAKDSTELYQYQFSYFKKHYFDNLDLNDARFIRTPFLQRKLDKYFEDLVVQQPDSIIKDADLLLTKIKNSEVRRYVIYKISSTYETSNIVGTDAAFAHMGEKYYVGEPALWDTVTVRQMRDRINVLKPLLIGKRLPELFLTDASGKRVTTSSIPGEYTIVFFYDPECSHCREETPKLMAQVDYFKSKNISVLATSIARNKKQWTDFIKEFKMESVYNGIDIHPNPKTGKDEYYTDFIKKFDIYSTPIIYILDKNKRIIGKKIPTDKIQDFISFYENRQKELGIK
;
A
#
# COMPACT_ATOMS: atom_id res chain seq x y z
N MET A 1 30.88 -4.42 -29.62
CA MET A 1 29.43 -4.60 -29.83
C MET A 1 29.02 -5.89 -29.14
N PRO A 2 28.07 -5.82 -28.20
CA PRO A 2 27.02 -6.83 -28.01
C PRO A 2 25.62 -6.17 -28.08
N PRO A 3 24.53 -6.95 -28.12
CA PRO A 3 23.34 -6.62 -28.91
C PRO A 3 22.43 -5.57 -28.28
N VAL A 4 21.76 -4.87 -29.20
CA VAL A 4 20.73 -3.85 -29.01
C VAL A 4 19.44 -4.47 -28.46
N SER A 5 18.81 -3.74 -27.54
CA SER A 5 17.41 -3.84 -27.07
C SER A 5 16.92 -5.21 -26.58
N THR A 6 17.03 -5.43 -25.27
CA THR A 6 16.09 -6.28 -24.54
C THR A 6 14.75 -5.55 -24.43
N ILE A 7 13.80 -5.89 -25.31
CA ILE A 7 12.38 -5.60 -25.09
C ILE A 7 11.96 -6.44 -23.88
N PRO A 8 11.35 -5.86 -22.82
CA PRO A 8 10.87 -6.64 -21.69
C PRO A 8 9.83 -7.66 -22.18
N GLN A 9 10.07 -8.94 -21.89
CA GLN A 9 9.11 -10.01 -22.13
C GLN A 9 7.86 -9.76 -21.28
N VAL A 10 6.79 -9.28 -21.92
CA VAL A 10 5.46 -9.21 -21.31
C VAL A 10 4.90 -10.62 -21.28
N TYR A 11 5.03 -11.29 -20.15
CA TYR A 11 4.24 -12.49 -19.88
C TYR A 11 2.77 -12.05 -19.76
N PHE A 12 1.95 -12.38 -20.74
CA PHE A 12 0.50 -12.50 -20.53
C PHE A 12 0.28 -13.69 -19.59
N LEU A 13 0.40 -13.44 -18.29
CA LEU A 13 -0.25 -14.29 -17.32
C LEU A 13 -1.76 -14.04 -17.46
N PRO A 14 -2.61 -15.08 -17.39
CA PRO A 14 -4.04 -14.85 -17.19
C PRO A 14 -4.16 -13.87 -16.03
N ILE A 15 -4.96 -12.82 -16.23
CA ILE A 15 -5.16 -11.73 -15.26
C ILE A 15 -5.62 -12.39 -13.97
N GLY A 16 -4.68 -12.69 -13.06
CA GLY A 16 -4.95 -13.56 -11.92
C GLY A 16 -3.85 -14.44 -11.34
N MET A 17 -2.62 -14.45 -11.87
CA MET A 17 -1.49 -15.10 -11.18
C MET A 17 -0.52 -14.07 -10.59
N SER A 18 -0.18 -14.28 -9.33
CA SER A 18 0.59 -13.42 -8.44
C SER A 18 1.95 -13.00 -9.00
N GLY A 19 2.21 -11.70 -8.99
CA GLY A 19 3.50 -11.12 -9.34
C GLY A 19 4.51 -11.33 -8.22
N ALA A 20 5.43 -12.28 -8.40
CA ALA A 20 6.55 -12.48 -7.48
C ALA A 20 7.93 -12.51 -8.18
N SER A 21 8.03 -12.51 -9.52
CA SER A 21 9.32 -12.81 -10.18
C SER A 21 10.06 -11.64 -10.83
N ILE A 22 9.49 -10.42 -10.91
CA ILE A 22 10.12 -9.33 -11.69
C ILE A 22 10.79 -8.26 -10.79
N SER A 23 10.38 -8.09 -9.53
CA SER A 23 11.00 -7.08 -8.64
C SER A 23 12.40 -7.47 -8.14
N GLN A 24 12.77 -8.76 -8.21
CA GLN A 24 14.01 -9.26 -7.63
C GLN A 24 15.23 -9.01 -8.54
N SER A 25 15.03 -8.95 -9.86
CA SER A 25 16.11 -8.72 -10.83
C SER A 25 16.56 -7.25 -10.88
N PHE A 26 15.67 -6.29 -10.62
CA PHE A 26 16.04 -4.86 -10.63
C PHE A 26 16.63 -4.41 -9.28
N LYS A 27 16.21 -5.06 -8.18
CA LYS A 27 16.69 -4.75 -6.82
C LYS A 27 18.12 -5.23 -6.58
N SER A 28 18.50 -6.37 -7.16
CA SER A 28 19.85 -6.95 -7.02
C SER A 28 20.92 -6.16 -7.79
N GLU A 29 20.59 -5.62 -8.95
CA GLU A 29 21.57 -4.93 -9.81
C GLU A 29 21.84 -3.47 -9.38
N LEU A 30 20.84 -2.80 -8.78
CA LEU A 30 21.00 -1.44 -8.25
C LEU A 30 21.65 -1.42 -6.86
N GLN A 31 21.38 -2.41 -6.00
CA GLN A 31 21.99 -2.48 -4.66
C GLN A 31 23.47 -2.93 -4.71
N MET A 32 23.89 -3.68 -5.74
CA MET A 32 25.27 -4.16 -5.86
C MET A 32 26.30 -3.10 -6.28
N LYS A 33 25.88 -1.91 -6.71
CA LYS A 33 26.81 -0.86 -7.20
C LYS A 33 27.04 0.31 -6.23
N LEU A 34 26.45 0.29 -5.03
CA LEU A 34 26.59 1.36 -4.02
C LEU A 34 27.44 0.98 -2.79
N LEU A 35 28.05 -0.21 -2.76
CA LEU A 35 28.93 -0.64 -1.67
C LEU A 35 30.28 -1.12 -2.18
N VAL A 36 31.14 -0.17 -2.56
CA VAL A 36 32.58 -0.39 -2.65
C VAL A 36 33.29 0.70 -1.87
N SER A 37 33.50 0.49 -0.57
CA SER A 37 34.70 0.91 0.17
C SER A 37 34.59 0.55 1.67
N LYS A 38 35.40 -0.45 2.08
CA LYS A 38 36.14 -0.59 3.36
C LYS A 38 36.04 -1.98 4.02
N LYS A 39 37.13 -2.73 3.81
CA LYS A 39 37.91 -3.60 4.72
C LYS A 39 37.19 -4.60 5.65
N LYS A 40 37.36 -5.88 5.27
CA LYS A 40 37.79 -7.07 6.05
C LYS A 40 37.62 -7.03 7.58
N ILE A 41 36.85 -7.98 8.12
CA ILE A 41 37.22 -8.86 9.25
C ILE A 41 36.64 -10.26 8.94
N LYS A 42 37.47 -11.30 9.12
CA LYS A 42 37.20 -12.74 8.92
C LYS A 42 36.29 -13.32 10.00
N MET A 43 35.49 -14.34 9.66
CA MET A 43 35.41 -15.56 10.46
C MET A 43 34.83 -16.72 9.63
N ASP A 44 35.51 -17.86 9.70
CA ASP A 44 35.36 -19.06 8.88
C ASP A 44 34.18 -19.95 9.32
N ILE A 45 33.54 -20.61 8.34
CA ILE A 45 32.58 -21.72 8.49
C ILE A 45 33.13 -22.90 7.67
N PRO A 46 33.08 -24.17 8.14
CA PRO A 46 33.22 -25.32 7.27
C PRO A 46 31.87 -25.97 6.93
N ILE A 47 31.67 -26.18 5.63
CA ILE A 47 30.73 -27.12 4.96
C ILE A 47 31.57 -28.38 4.67
N PRO A 48 31.11 -29.65 4.79
CA PRO A 48 30.41 -30.40 3.70
C PRO A 48 29.50 -31.56 4.22
N PHE A 49 28.69 -32.35 3.50
CA PHE A 49 28.20 -32.51 2.12
C PHE A 49 26.99 -33.50 2.16
N PHE A 50 26.26 -33.60 1.05
CA PHE A 50 25.19 -34.55 0.68
C PHE A 50 25.55 -36.06 0.76
N ILE A 51 24.54 -36.95 0.89
CA ILE A 51 24.12 -38.03 -0.07
C ILE A 51 22.99 -38.94 0.50
N LEU A 52 22.08 -39.36 -0.42
CA LEU A 52 20.94 -40.32 -0.34
C LEU A 52 21.28 -41.74 0.17
N PHE A 53 20.31 -42.47 0.76
CA PHE A 53 19.51 -43.58 0.14
C PHE A 53 18.71 -44.39 1.21
N THR A 54 17.40 -44.55 0.94
CA THR A 54 16.48 -45.71 1.16
C THR A 54 16.46 -46.61 2.41
N CYS A 55 15.23 -46.79 2.92
CA CYS A 55 14.53 -48.01 3.38
C CYS A 55 15.30 -49.12 4.14
N LEU A 56 14.85 -49.43 5.36
CA LEU A 56 14.36 -50.77 5.74
C LEU A 56 13.68 -50.79 7.13
N ASP A 57 12.82 -51.80 7.27
CA ASP A 57 11.73 -52.07 8.19
C ASP A 57 12.04 -52.29 9.68
N LEU A 58 11.03 -52.00 10.50
CA LEU A 58 10.41 -52.79 11.61
C LEU A 58 11.28 -53.89 12.27
N SER A 59 11.38 -54.06 13.60
CA SER A 59 10.30 -54.14 14.59
C SER A 59 10.87 -54.37 16.02
N GLU A 60 10.10 -53.89 17.00
CA GLU A 60 9.81 -54.44 18.35
C GLU A 60 10.89 -55.16 19.17
N ASN A 61 11.28 -54.56 20.32
CA ASN A 61 10.90 -55.17 21.60
C ASN A 61 10.98 -54.23 22.83
N ARG A 62 9.87 -54.24 23.57
CA ARG A 62 9.68 -53.90 25.00
C ARG A 62 9.74 -52.45 25.48
N ARG A 63 8.52 -51.89 25.45
CA ARG A 63 7.94 -51.01 26.47
C ARG A 63 8.24 -51.52 27.89
N GLY A 64 9.10 -50.78 28.57
CA GLY A 64 9.05 -50.48 30.00
C GLY A 64 9.77 -49.15 30.07
N VAL A 65 9.07 -48.02 29.96
CA VAL A 65 8.36 -47.44 31.08
C VAL A 65 7.18 -46.60 30.55
N ILE A 66 5.96 -47.03 30.86
CA ILE A 66 4.68 -46.27 30.78
C ILE A 66 4.67 -45.13 31.84
N ILE A 67 5.83 -44.52 32.07
CA ILE A 67 6.09 -43.35 32.92
C ILE A 67 7.13 -42.44 32.23
N GLN A 68 7.13 -42.42 30.90
CA GLN A 68 7.54 -41.23 30.13
C GLN A 68 6.37 -40.74 29.26
N THR A 69 5.45 -41.66 28.95
CA THR A 69 4.11 -41.42 28.37
C THR A 69 3.17 -40.61 29.29
N ILE A 70 3.50 -40.45 30.58
CA ILE A 70 2.81 -39.51 31.50
C ILE A 70 3.52 -38.13 31.54
N GLY A 71 4.82 -38.08 31.21
CA GLY A 71 5.62 -36.85 31.18
C GLY A 71 5.49 -36.03 29.89
N GLU A 72 5.24 -36.66 28.74
CA GLU A 72 5.06 -35.94 27.47
C GLU A 72 3.63 -35.41 27.27
N SER A 73 2.63 -36.09 27.82
CA SER A 73 1.21 -35.67 27.77
C SER A 73 0.94 -34.41 28.62
N MET A 74 1.56 -34.28 29.80
CA MET A 74 1.42 -33.06 30.62
C MET A 74 2.26 -31.88 30.09
N ARG A 75 3.41 -32.13 29.44
CA ARG A 75 4.26 -31.06 28.93
C ARG A 75 3.78 -30.51 27.59
N SER A 76 3.16 -31.34 26.73
CA SER A 76 2.48 -30.85 25.52
C SER A 76 1.24 -30.01 25.86
N ASN A 77 0.48 -30.40 26.89
CA ASN A 77 -0.71 -29.66 27.31
C ASN A 77 -0.40 -28.28 27.94
N ILE A 78 0.75 -28.12 28.61
CA ILE A 78 1.23 -26.83 29.15
C ILE A 78 1.82 -25.94 28.04
N LEU A 79 2.54 -26.50 27.06
CA LEU A 79 3.02 -25.73 25.90
C LEU A 79 1.89 -25.32 24.96
N ASP A 80 0.85 -26.13 24.79
CA ASP A 80 -0.33 -25.80 23.99
C ASP A 80 -1.19 -24.71 24.65
N SER A 81 -1.24 -24.67 26.00
CA SER A 81 -1.90 -23.57 26.72
C SER A 81 -1.12 -22.24 26.61
N MET A 82 0.22 -22.28 26.63
CA MET A 82 1.07 -21.09 26.47
C MET A 82 1.10 -20.57 25.01
N LYS A 83 1.02 -21.44 24.00
CA LYS A 83 0.88 -21.04 22.59
C LYS A 83 -0.52 -20.46 22.30
N ASN A 84 -1.57 -21.05 22.85
CA ASN A 84 -2.93 -20.57 22.64
C ASN A 84 -3.16 -19.18 23.26
N ILE A 85 -2.55 -18.85 24.41
CA ILE A 85 -2.67 -17.51 25.03
C ILE A 85 -1.92 -16.42 24.22
N VAL A 86 -0.75 -16.73 23.65
CA VAL A 86 -0.01 -15.76 22.80
C VAL A 86 -0.67 -15.59 21.42
N ILE A 87 -1.25 -16.67 20.86
CA ILE A 87 -2.06 -16.61 19.62
C ILE A 87 -3.38 -15.87 19.87
N LEU A 88 -4.01 -16.01 21.03
CA LEU A 88 -5.23 -15.27 21.40
C LEU A 88 -4.97 -13.76 21.55
N ASN A 89 -3.80 -13.34 22.04
CA ASN A 89 -3.42 -11.91 22.06
C ASN A 89 -3.10 -11.36 20.65
N SER A 90 -2.50 -12.17 19.77
CA SER A 90 -2.37 -11.85 18.33
C SER A 90 -3.73 -11.73 17.63
N LEU A 91 -4.71 -12.55 18.02
CA LEU A 91 -6.09 -12.49 17.54
C LEU A 91 -6.85 -11.26 18.07
N ALA A 92 -6.63 -10.82 19.30
CA ALA A 92 -7.26 -9.61 19.86
C ALA A 92 -6.73 -8.31 19.22
N VAL A 93 -5.42 -8.23 18.94
CA VAL A 93 -4.80 -7.10 18.21
C VAL A 93 -5.25 -7.05 16.75
N LYS A 94 -5.43 -8.21 16.12
CA LYS A 94 -6.08 -8.28 14.81
C LYS A 94 -7.55 -7.87 14.89
N LEU A 95 -8.32 -8.33 15.89
CA LEU A 95 -9.73 -7.97 16.04
C LEU A 95 -9.95 -6.45 16.20
N ILE A 96 -9.11 -5.75 16.96
CA ILE A 96 -9.23 -4.29 17.17
C ILE A 96 -8.89 -3.50 15.88
N ASN A 97 -7.90 -3.95 15.10
CA ASN A 97 -7.59 -3.37 13.80
C ASN A 97 -8.68 -3.70 12.76
N TYR A 98 -9.29 -4.88 12.82
CA TYR A 98 -10.46 -5.23 12.02
C TYR A 98 -11.65 -4.33 12.35
N MET A 99 -11.91 -4.01 13.62
CA MET A 99 -13.06 -3.16 14.00
C MET A 99 -12.87 -1.67 13.63
N LYS A 100 -11.64 -1.12 13.65
CA LYS A 100 -11.38 0.26 13.19
C LYS A 100 -11.45 0.42 11.67
N VAL A 101 -10.98 -0.58 10.90
CA VAL A 101 -11.16 -0.61 9.44
C VAL A 101 -12.65 -0.82 9.08
N PHE A 102 -13.38 -1.62 9.84
CA PHE A 102 -14.81 -1.87 9.67
C PHE A 102 -15.68 -0.62 9.95
N PHE A 103 -15.31 0.27 10.88
CA PHE A 103 -16.05 1.50 11.19
C PHE A 103 -15.73 2.68 10.23
N LEU A 104 -14.53 2.72 9.65
CA LEU A 104 -14.15 3.74 8.65
C LEU A 104 -14.57 3.38 7.22
N ALA A 105 -14.59 2.09 6.85
CA ALA A 105 -15.10 1.64 5.56
C ALA A 105 -16.64 1.69 5.47
N SER A 106 -17.35 1.49 6.58
CA SER A 106 -18.82 1.51 6.62
C SER A 106 -19.41 2.92 6.54
N LEU A 107 -18.74 3.95 7.07
CA LEU A 107 -19.22 5.34 7.01
C LEU A 107 -19.03 6.03 5.64
N VAL A 108 -18.04 5.61 4.84
CA VAL A 108 -17.71 6.26 3.55
C VAL A 108 -18.35 5.53 2.35
N LEU A 109 -18.62 4.22 2.45
CA LEU A 109 -19.34 3.50 1.40
C LEU A 109 -20.86 3.72 1.45
N LEU A 110 -21.44 4.08 2.60
CA LEU A 110 -22.88 4.40 2.69
C LEU A 110 -23.25 5.74 2.03
N SER A 111 -22.34 6.71 1.93
CA SER A 111 -22.61 8.00 1.26
C SER A 111 -22.44 7.95 -0.27
N SER A 112 -22.09 6.79 -0.84
CA SER A 112 -22.22 6.50 -2.28
C SER A 112 -23.68 6.47 -2.77
N PHE A 113 -24.67 6.61 -1.87
CA PHE A 113 -26.10 6.49 -2.16
C PHE A 113 -26.93 7.56 -1.44
N ILE A 114 -26.84 8.83 -1.83
CA ILE A 114 -28.02 9.72 -1.93
C ILE A 114 -27.80 10.64 -3.13
N SER A 115 -28.21 10.18 -4.32
CA SER A 115 -28.47 11.05 -5.45
C SER A 115 -29.62 11.98 -5.09
N HIS A 116 -29.36 13.26 -4.81
CA HIS A 116 -30.31 14.37 -4.99
C HIS A 116 -29.53 15.69 -5.11
N ALA A 117 -28.87 15.89 -6.24
CA ALA A 117 -28.57 17.25 -6.70
C ALA A 117 -29.77 17.70 -7.54
N GLN A 118 -30.52 18.69 -7.02
CA GLN A 118 -31.61 19.33 -7.76
C GLN A 118 -31.06 19.96 -9.04
N VAL A 119 -31.36 19.33 -10.18
CA VAL A 119 -31.17 19.90 -11.51
C VAL A 119 -32.30 20.89 -11.77
N LYS A 120 -31.95 22.17 -11.92
CA LYS A 120 -32.84 23.18 -12.49
C LYS A 120 -33.33 22.70 -13.86
N LYS A 121 -34.65 22.63 -14.02
CA LYS A 121 -35.35 22.33 -15.28
C LYS A 121 -34.78 23.18 -16.43
N SER A 122 -34.12 22.52 -17.37
CA SER A 122 -34.11 22.92 -18.77
C SER A 122 -34.54 21.70 -19.57
N SER A 123 -35.58 21.90 -20.36
CA SER A 123 -36.34 20.92 -21.10
C SER A 123 -35.55 20.28 -22.25
N THR A 124 -36.04 19.10 -22.65
CA THR A 124 -35.87 18.36 -23.92
C THR A 124 -34.54 17.63 -24.18
N LEU A 125 -34.51 16.30 -23.95
CA LEU A 125 -34.70 15.24 -24.99
C LEU A 125 -34.48 13.84 -24.38
N ASN A 126 -35.26 12.87 -24.87
CA ASN A 126 -35.41 11.49 -24.39
C ASN A 126 -34.10 10.68 -24.24
N SER A 127 -33.97 9.92 -23.14
CA SER A 127 -33.17 8.68 -23.13
C SER A 127 -33.95 7.56 -22.45
N SER A 128 -34.28 6.53 -23.22
CA SER A 128 -34.93 5.30 -22.80
C SER A 128 -34.19 4.64 -21.64
N ASN A 129 -34.91 4.37 -20.55
CA ASN A 129 -34.44 3.56 -19.44
C ASN A 129 -34.40 2.08 -19.89
N GLN A 130 -33.37 1.69 -20.64
CA GLN A 130 -33.11 0.29 -20.97
C GLN A 130 -32.09 -0.24 -19.97
N GLY A 131 -32.45 -1.24 -19.17
CA GLY A 131 -31.53 -1.94 -18.27
C GLY A 131 -30.58 -2.89 -19.01
N PHE A 132 -29.86 -3.75 -18.28
CA PHE A 132 -28.91 -4.68 -18.86
C PHE A 132 -29.43 -6.12 -18.92
N LEU A 133 -28.92 -6.91 -19.89
CA LEU A 133 -29.19 -8.34 -20.06
C LEU A 133 -27.93 -9.06 -20.55
N ILE A 134 -27.30 -9.83 -19.69
CA ILE A 134 -26.10 -10.61 -20.02
C ILE A 134 -26.45 -12.09 -19.89
N LYS A 135 -26.39 -12.82 -20.99
CA LYS A 135 -26.62 -14.28 -21.00
C LYS A 135 -25.29 -15.00 -21.08
N GLY A 136 -24.99 -15.88 -20.13
CA GLY A 136 -23.77 -16.67 -20.13
C GLY A 136 -24.07 -18.16 -20.18
N LYS A 137 -23.18 -18.91 -20.83
CA LYS A 137 -23.12 -20.37 -20.74
C LYS A 137 -21.68 -20.80 -20.47
N ILE A 138 -21.46 -21.58 -19.41
CA ILE A 138 -20.13 -22.14 -19.09
C ILE A 138 -20.26 -23.65 -18.94
N ASN A 139 -19.80 -24.39 -19.95
CA ASN A 139 -19.82 -25.85 -19.90
C ASN A 139 -18.91 -26.38 -18.78
N GLY A 140 -19.41 -27.30 -17.97
CA GLY A 140 -18.74 -27.82 -16.77
C GLY A 140 -19.07 -27.05 -15.49
N VAL A 141 -19.96 -26.06 -15.55
CA VAL A 141 -20.61 -25.47 -14.38
C VAL A 141 -22.05 -25.96 -14.33
N SER A 142 -22.52 -26.35 -13.14
CA SER A 142 -23.91 -26.75 -12.94
C SER A 142 -24.36 -26.42 -11.51
N ASN A 143 -25.62 -26.00 -11.35
CA ASN A 143 -26.28 -25.77 -10.07
C ASN A 143 -25.43 -24.96 -9.07
N SER A 144 -24.80 -23.88 -9.54
CA SER A 144 -23.90 -23.07 -8.71
C SER A 144 -24.04 -21.58 -9.01
N ASP A 145 -23.75 -20.78 -8.00
CA ASP A 145 -23.81 -19.32 -8.12
C ASP A 145 -22.69 -18.80 -9.02
N ILE A 146 -23.07 -17.89 -9.89
CA ILE A 146 -22.19 -17.10 -10.74
C ILE A 146 -22.30 -15.65 -10.29
N TYR A 147 -21.16 -15.02 -10.07
CA TYR A 147 -21.09 -13.64 -9.57
C TYR A 147 -20.56 -12.72 -10.66
N LEU A 148 -21.28 -11.64 -10.94
CA LEU A 148 -20.79 -10.52 -11.74
C LEU A 148 -20.21 -9.48 -10.79
N ALA A 149 -18.94 -9.13 -10.95
CA ALA A 149 -18.26 -8.12 -10.13
C ALA A 149 -17.41 -7.17 -10.98
N HIS A 150 -17.05 -6.03 -10.41
CA HIS A 150 -15.99 -5.17 -10.98
C HIS A 150 -14.86 -4.97 -9.97
N TYR A 151 -13.70 -4.54 -10.47
CA TYR A 151 -12.58 -4.19 -9.60
C TYR A 151 -12.84 -2.88 -8.86
N PHE A 152 -12.38 -2.81 -7.61
CA PHE A 152 -12.20 -1.58 -6.87
C PHE A 152 -10.77 -1.56 -6.34
N GLY A 153 -9.96 -0.62 -6.85
CA GLY A 153 -8.54 -0.64 -6.58
C GLY A 153 -7.82 -1.84 -7.23
N SER A 154 -6.76 -2.32 -6.58
CA SER A 154 -5.86 -3.35 -7.16
C SER A 154 -6.29 -4.79 -6.91
N THR A 155 -7.07 -5.05 -5.86
CA THR A 155 -7.43 -6.40 -5.37
C THR A 155 -8.88 -6.57 -4.97
N GLN A 156 -9.60 -5.51 -4.61
CA GLN A 156 -10.99 -5.65 -4.14
C GLN A 156 -11.93 -5.85 -5.32
N GLN A 157 -12.97 -6.64 -5.11
CA GLN A 157 -14.00 -6.93 -6.09
C GLN A 157 -15.35 -6.55 -5.47
N VAL A 158 -16.16 -5.81 -6.23
CA VAL A 158 -17.50 -5.39 -5.80
C VAL A 158 -18.52 -6.18 -6.60
N ILE A 159 -19.24 -7.07 -5.93
CA ILE A 159 -20.33 -7.85 -6.53
C ILE A 159 -21.44 -6.89 -6.96
N LYS A 160 -21.93 -7.08 -8.19
CA LYS A 160 -23.03 -6.31 -8.79
C LYS A 160 -24.27 -7.12 -9.01
N ASP A 161 -24.13 -8.40 -9.33
CA ASP A 161 -25.26 -9.29 -9.53
C ASP A 161 -24.83 -10.74 -9.25
N THR A 162 -25.82 -11.59 -8.95
CA THR A 162 -25.65 -13.02 -8.73
C THR A 162 -26.71 -13.77 -9.52
N ALA A 163 -26.30 -14.79 -10.27
CA ALA A 163 -27.19 -15.65 -11.03
C ALA A 163 -26.89 -17.12 -10.73
N LEU A 164 -27.93 -17.94 -10.66
CA LEU A 164 -27.78 -19.39 -10.53
C LEU A 164 -27.61 -20.01 -11.91
N ALA A 165 -26.52 -20.76 -12.12
CA ALA A 165 -26.36 -21.56 -13.32
C ALA A 165 -27.23 -22.82 -13.27
N ASP A 166 -27.94 -23.10 -14.37
CA ASP A 166 -28.74 -24.32 -14.52
C ASP A 166 -27.87 -25.59 -14.69
N THR A 167 -28.50 -26.74 -14.91
CA THR A 167 -27.80 -28.03 -15.10
C THR A 167 -26.93 -28.09 -16.35
N GLN A 168 -27.17 -27.20 -17.32
CA GLN A 168 -26.41 -27.08 -18.57
C GLN A 168 -25.38 -25.93 -18.53
N GLY A 169 -25.28 -25.23 -17.40
CA GLY A 169 -24.37 -24.11 -17.19
C GLY A 169 -24.86 -22.78 -17.77
N ASN A 170 -26.14 -22.65 -18.14
CA ASN A 170 -26.72 -21.38 -18.58
C ASN A 170 -27.10 -20.52 -17.37
N PHE A 171 -26.89 -19.21 -17.48
CA PHE A 171 -27.30 -18.22 -16.49
C PHE A 171 -27.58 -16.86 -17.15
N VAL A 172 -28.31 -16.01 -16.44
CA VAL A 172 -28.68 -14.68 -16.91
C VAL A 172 -28.52 -13.66 -15.81
N PHE A 173 -27.73 -12.61 -16.06
CA PHE A 173 -27.74 -11.39 -15.26
C PHE A 173 -28.67 -10.36 -15.91
N LYS A 174 -29.53 -9.74 -15.11
CA LYS A 174 -30.53 -8.79 -15.62
C LYS A 174 -30.87 -7.75 -14.56
N GLY A 175 -30.78 -6.48 -14.93
CA GLY A 175 -31.17 -5.35 -14.07
C GLY A 175 -31.98 -4.30 -14.81
N LYS A 176 -32.62 -3.40 -14.05
CA LYS A 176 -33.41 -2.28 -14.58
C LYS A 176 -32.55 -1.07 -14.95
N GLU A 177 -31.40 -0.91 -14.31
CA GLU A 177 -30.46 0.18 -14.52
C GLU A 177 -29.28 -0.29 -15.38
N ASN A 178 -28.68 0.61 -16.14
CA ASN A 178 -27.48 0.27 -16.90
C ASN A 178 -26.28 0.08 -15.98
N LEU A 179 -25.47 -0.94 -16.28
CA LEU A 179 -24.17 -1.10 -15.66
C LEU A 179 -23.23 0.00 -16.18
N PRO A 180 -22.46 0.66 -15.30
CA PRO A 180 -21.37 1.53 -15.75
C PRO A 180 -20.40 0.73 -16.63
N GLN A 181 -20.00 1.32 -17.76
CA GLN A 181 -19.02 0.67 -18.62
C GLN A 181 -17.68 0.46 -17.90
N GLY A 182 -16.94 -0.57 -18.31
CA GLY A 182 -15.62 -0.87 -17.75
C GLY A 182 -15.27 -2.35 -17.79
N LEU A 183 -14.20 -2.71 -17.08
CA LEU A 183 -13.77 -4.09 -16.89
C LEU A 183 -14.52 -4.71 -15.70
N TYR A 184 -15.10 -5.86 -15.94
CA TYR A 184 -15.81 -6.68 -14.98
C TYR A 184 -15.21 -8.07 -14.99
N LEU A 185 -15.57 -8.87 -14.00
CA LEU A 185 -15.21 -10.27 -13.91
C LEU A 185 -16.44 -11.10 -13.60
N ILE A 186 -16.48 -12.30 -14.16
CA ILE A 186 -17.47 -13.31 -13.85
C ILE A 186 -16.76 -14.39 -13.03
N SER A 187 -17.14 -14.55 -11.77
CA SER A 187 -16.60 -15.58 -10.88
C SER A 187 -17.51 -16.80 -10.83
N PHE A 188 -16.90 -18.00 -10.89
CA PHE A 188 -17.56 -19.30 -10.87
C PHE A 188 -16.68 -20.34 -10.17
N LEU A 189 -17.30 -21.41 -9.66
CA LEU A 189 -16.59 -22.52 -8.97
C LEU A 189 -15.65 -22.05 -7.85
N LYS A 190 -16.05 -21.01 -7.11
CA LYS A 190 -15.37 -20.35 -5.97
C LYS A 190 -14.00 -19.69 -6.25
N ASN A 191 -13.17 -20.22 -7.16
CA ASN A 191 -11.81 -19.73 -7.40
C ASN A 191 -11.50 -19.45 -8.88
N LYS A 192 -12.43 -19.69 -9.81
CA LYS A 192 -12.25 -19.37 -11.23
C LYS A 192 -12.97 -18.07 -11.55
N TYR A 193 -12.38 -17.29 -12.46
CA TYR A 193 -13.01 -16.10 -12.99
C TYR A 193 -12.53 -15.77 -14.40
N LEU A 194 -13.31 -14.97 -15.10
CA LEU A 194 -13.03 -14.47 -16.43
C LEU A 194 -13.31 -12.98 -16.50
N ASP A 195 -12.38 -12.26 -17.11
CA ASP A 195 -12.55 -10.83 -17.37
C ASP A 195 -13.44 -10.61 -18.59
N ILE A 196 -14.41 -9.72 -18.41
CA ILE A 196 -15.33 -9.27 -19.46
C ILE A 196 -15.46 -7.76 -19.43
N ILE A 197 -15.70 -7.17 -20.59
CA ILE A 197 -15.87 -5.73 -20.77
C ILE A 197 -17.35 -5.44 -20.93
N ILE A 198 -17.87 -4.57 -20.07
CA ILE A 198 -19.20 -4.01 -20.23
C ILE A 198 -19.08 -2.79 -21.14
N GLY A 199 -19.29 -3.00 -22.44
CA GLY A 199 -19.34 -1.94 -23.47
C GLY A 199 -20.75 -1.61 -23.96
N ASN A 200 -21.67 -2.56 -23.84
CA ASN A 200 -23.06 -2.47 -24.27
C ASN A 200 -23.98 -3.16 -23.25
N THR A 201 -25.27 -2.86 -23.33
CA THR A 201 -26.26 -3.26 -22.32
C THR A 201 -26.74 -4.70 -22.48
N GLN A 202 -26.62 -5.28 -23.68
CA GLN A 202 -27.11 -6.62 -23.98
C GLN A 202 -26.14 -7.42 -24.85
N PHE A 203 -25.68 -8.56 -24.33
CA PHE A 203 -24.86 -9.50 -25.07
C PHE A 203 -24.98 -10.91 -24.50
N SER A 204 -24.48 -11.89 -25.23
CA SER A 204 -24.33 -13.26 -24.74
C SER A 204 -22.92 -13.80 -24.96
N PHE A 205 -22.56 -14.80 -24.18
CA PHE A 205 -21.33 -15.54 -24.40
C PHE A 205 -21.47 -17.02 -24.02
N GLU A 206 -20.62 -17.84 -24.63
CA GLU A 206 -20.49 -19.26 -24.33
C GLU A 206 -19.00 -19.63 -24.22
N THR A 207 -18.65 -20.43 -23.21
CA THR A 207 -17.32 -21.00 -23.02
C THR A 207 -17.38 -22.29 -22.18
N ASP A 208 -16.25 -22.76 -21.67
CA ASP A 208 -16.15 -23.89 -20.74
C ASP A 208 -15.10 -23.69 -19.65
N THR A 209 -15.04 -24.64 -18.72
CA THR A 209 -14.14 -24.59 -17.56
C THR A 209 -12.71 -25.07 -17.81
N LEU A 210 -12.43 -25.68 -18.96
CA LEU A 210 -11.14 -26.30 -19.31
C LEU A 210 -10.25 -25.31 -20.08
N ASP A 211 -10.79 -24.67 -21.11
CA ASP A 211 -10.08 -23.68 -21.92
C ASP A 211 -10.97 -22.46 -22.19
N PRO A 212 -11.24 -21.66 -21.14
CA PRO A 212 -12.24 -20.62 -21.22
C PRO A 212 -11.90 -19.49 -22.19
N ILE A 213 -10.63 -19.33 -22.57
CA ILE A 213 -10.18 -18.29 -23.50
C ILE A 213 -10.35 -18.77 -24.94
N ASN A 214 -9.88 -19.98 -25.27
CA ASN A 214 -9.89 -20.45 -26.67
C ASN A 214 -11.29 -20.86 -27.16
N HIS A 215 -12.16 -21.28 -26.24
CA HIS A 215 -13.54 -21.69 -26.54
C HIS A 215 -14.57 -20.57 -26.33
N MET A 216 -14.13 -19.37 -25.93
CA MET A 216 -15.01 -18.22 -25.76
C MET A 216 -15.64 -17.78 -27.08
N LYS A 217 -16.96 -17.59 -27.08
CA LYS A 217 -17.74 -17.02 -28.18
C LYS A 217 -18.66 -15.95 -27.63
N PHE A 218 -18.75 -14.82 -28.32
CA PHE A 218 -19.66 -13.73 -27.96
C PHE A 218 -20.70 -13.53 -29.07
N GLN A 219 -21.86 -12.97 -28.68
CA GLN A 219 -22.82 -12.39 -29.61
C GLN A 219 -23.15 -10.97 -29.12
N ASN A 220 -23.17 -10.02 -30.04
CA ASN A 220 -23.45 -8.61 -29.78
C ASN A 220 -22.48 -7.96 -28.78
N SER A 221 -21.18 -8.27 -28.84
CA SER A 221 -20.20 -7.66 -27.93
C SER A 221 -18.84 -7.43 -28.59
N VAL A 222 -18.75 -6.37 -29.38
CA VAL A 222 -17.54 -5.99 -30.13
C VAL A 222 -16.30 -5.82 -29.23
N GLU A 223 -16.46 -5.25 -28.02
CA GLU A 223 -15.36 -5.10 -27.06
C GLU A 223 -14.76 -6.46 -26.65
N ASN A 224 -15.60 -7.40 -26.24
CA ASN A 224 -15.14 -8.72 -25.82
C ASN A 224 -14.67 -9.60 -26.98
N GLU A 225 -15.31 -9.51 -28.16
CA GLU A 225 -14.84 -10.19 -29.36
C GLU A 225 -13.40 -9.78 -29.69
N ALA A 226 -13.11 -8.47 -29.68
CA ALA A 226 -11.76 -7.96 -29.88
C ALA A 226 -10.80 -8.38 -28.75
N PHE A 227 -11.26 -8.37 -27.49
CA PHE A 227 -10.46 -8.74 -26.32
C PHE A 227 -9.98 -10.19 -26.36
N PHE A 228 -10.90 -11.13 -26.55
CA PHE A 228 -10.57 -12.56 -26.55
C PHE A 228 -9.83 -12.96 -27.83
N ALA A 229 -10.12 -12.34 -28.98
CA ALA A 229 -9.31 -12.51 -30.19
C ALA A 229 -7.85 -12.09 -29.97
N PHE A 230 -7.63 -10.97 -29.28
CA PHE A 230 -6.28 -10.53 -28.91
C PHE A 230 -5.59 -11.52 -27.98
N GLN A 231 -6.25 -11.93 -26.89
CA GLN A 231 -5.69 -12.88 -25.93
C GLN A 231 -5.30 -14.21 -26.58
N LYS A 232 -6.18 -14.74 -27.44
CA LYS A 232 -5.95 -16.00 -28.17
C LYS A 232 -4.72 -15.92 -29.07
N GLU A 233 -4.64 -14.89 -29.91
CA GLU A 233 -3.52 -14.74 -30.86
C GLU A 233 -2.20 -14.45 -30.13
N MET A 234 -2.22 -13.59 -29.11
CA MET A 234 -1.01 -13.31 -28.31
C MET A 234 -0.56 -14.52 -27.50
N GLY A 235 -1.49 -15.27 -26.91
CA GLY A 235 -1.20 -16.50 -26.18
C GLY A 235 -0.51 -17.54 -27.07
N LYS A 236 -1.02 -17.72 -28.30
CA LYS A 236 -0.39 -18.59 -29.32
C LYS A 236 1.04 -18.14 -29.62
N ARG A 237 1.24 -16.87 -29.98
CA ARG A 237 2.55 -16.33 -30.39
C ARG A 237 3.59 -16.35 -29.27
N TYR A 238 3.20 -16.03 -28.04
CA TYR A 238 4.12 -16.09 -26.90
C TYR A 238 4.46 -17.53 -26.49
N SER A 239 3.51 -18.47 -26.62
CA SER A 239 3.78 -19.89 -26.41
C SER A 239 4.80 -20.40 -27.43
N GLU A 240 4.63 -20.05 -28.71
CA GLU A 240 5.58 -20.37 -29.77
C GLU A 240 6.97 -19.76 -29.51
N LEU A 241 7.02 -18.48 -29.16
CA LEU A 241 8.27 -17.79 -28.83
C LEU A 241 9.00 -18.48 -27.68
N ARG A 242 8.29 -18.81 -26.61
CA ARG A 242 8.84 -19.54 -25.46
C ARG A 242 9.39 -20.90 -25.86
N ASN A 243 8.69 -21.64 -26.72
CA ASN A 243 9.13 -22.95 -27.18
C ASN A 243 10.40 -22.86 -28.05
N ILE A 244 10.52 -21.84 -28.90
CA ILE A 244 11.73 -21.58 -29.70
C ILE A 244 12.91 -21.19 -28.80
N GLU A 245 12.69 -20.30 -27.83
CA GLU A 245 13.70 -19.87 -26.86
C GLU A 245 14.22 -21.05 -26.00
N LEU A 246 13.32 -21.90 -25.50
CA LEU A 246 13.68 -23.10 -24.72
C LEU A 246 14.42 -24.14 -25.55
N ALA A 247 14.06 -24.30 -26.83
CA ALA A 247 14.74 -25.21 -27.74
C ALA A 247 16.11 -24.70 -28.20
N LYS A 248 16.56 -23.52 -27.74
CA LYS A 248 17.79 -22.82 -28.17
C LYS A 248 17.88 -22.73 -29.71
N LYS A 249 16.73 -22.58 -30.36
CA LYS A 249 16.62 -22.52 -31.82
C LYS A 249 17.10 -21.18 -32.39
N ASP A 250 17.27 -21.16 -33.70
CA ASP A 250 17.78 -20.08 -34.55
C ASP A 250 17.32 -18.67 -34.13
N VAL A 251 18.30 -17.80 -33.89
CA VAL A 251 18.12 -16.38 -33.54
C VAL A 251 17.27 -15.64 -34.58
N ASN A 252 17.32 -16.04 -35.86
CA ASN A 252 16.52 -15.44 -36.92
C ASN A 252 15.03 -15.73 -36.76
N GLN A 253 14.66 -16.94 -36.31
CA GLN A 253 13.26 -17.30 -36.06
C GLN A 253 12.69 -16.49 -34.89
N ILE A 254 13.48 -16.32 -33.82
CA ILE A 254 13.12 -15.45 -32.69
C ILE A 254 12.90 -14.01 -33.14
N ALA A 255 13.83 -13.46 -33.93
CA ALA A 255 13.72 -12.09 -34.46
C ALA A 255 12.49 -11.91 -35.36
N THR A 256 12.19 -12.91 -36.19
CA THR A 256 11.03 -12.91 -37.09
C THR A 256 9.73 -12.91 -36.30
N LEU A 257 9.58 -13.85 -35.36
CA LEU A 257 8.37 -13.95 -34.55
C LEU A 257 8.14 -12.71 -33.69
N ARG A 258 9.20 -12.08 -33.15
CA ARG A 258 9.09 -10.80 -32.44
C ARG A 258 8.58 -9.69 -33.34
N LYS A 259 9.04 -9.61 -34.59
CA LYS A 259 8.54 -8.63 -35.58
C LYS A 259 7.07 -8.88 -35.91
N GLU A 260 6.67 -10.13 -36.09
CA GLU A 260 5.27 -10.47 -36.35
C GLU A 260 4.35 -10.15 -35.18
N ILE A 261 4.80 -10.39 -33.94
CA ILE A 261 4.07 -10.00 -32.73
C ILE A 261 3.82 -8.49 -32.73
N LEU A 262 4.87 -7.68 -32.97
CA LEU A 262 4.74 -6.22 -33.01
C LEU A 262 3.80 -5.77 -34.14
N GLN A 263 3.92 -6.37 -35.33
CA GLN A 263 3.06 -6.04 -36.47
C GLN A 263 1.59 -6.40 -36.20
N TYR A 264 1.33 -7.54 -35.58
CA TYR A 264 -0.02 -7.93 -35.16
C TYR A 264 -0.58 -6.94 -34.14
N GLN A 265 0.18 -6.59 -33.10
CA GLN A 265 -0.23 -5.61 -32.10
C GLN A 265 -0.60 -4.28 -32.74
N GLN A 266 0.26 -3.73 -33.61
CA GLN A 266 0.00 -2.48 -34.33
C GLN A 266 -1.28 -2.55 -35.17
N THR A 267 -1.45 -3.61 -35.96
CA THR A 267 -2.64 -3.81 -36.80
C THR A 267 -3.91 -3.93 -35.96
N TRP A 268 -3.83 -4.67 -34.85
CA TRP A 268 -4.95 -4.84 -33.92
C TRP A 268 -5.30 -3.51 -33.24
N PHE A 269 -4.31 -2.72 -32.82
CA PHE A 269 -4.55 -1.41 -32.21
C PHE A 269 -5.23 -0.43 -33.17
N GLU A 270 -4.77 -0.36 -34.42
CA GLU A 270 -5.39 0.51 -35.44
C GLU A 270 -6.83 0.09 -35.75
N LYS A 271 -7.07 -1.22 -35.89
CA LYS A 271 -8.42 -1.76 -36.12
C LYS A 271 -9.38 -1.46 -34.95
N ASN A 272 -8.89 -1.52 -33.72
CA ASN A 272 -9.71 -1.44 -32.50
C ASN A 272 -9.58 -0.10 -31.76
N LYS A 273 -9.02 0.95 -32.39
CA LYS A 273 -8.65 2.22 -31.73
C LYS A 273 -9.78 2.94 -30.98
N GLN A 274 -11.04 2.72 -31.38
CA GLN A 274 -12.21 3.35 -30.75
C GLN A 274 -12.73 2.56 -29.54
N LEU A 275 -12.32 1.30 -29.40
CA LEU A 275 -12.79 0.42 -28.34
C LEU A 275 -12.03 0.66 -27.04
N PHE A 276 -12.72 0.47 -25.92
CA PHE A 276 -12.11 0.54 -24.60
C PHE A 276 -11.05 -0.53 -24.40
N VAL A 277 -11.26 -1.74 -24.93
CA VAL A 277 -10.28 -2.84 -24.86
C VAL A 277 -8.91 -2.42 -25.41
N SER A 278 -8.88 -1.58 -26.44
CA SER A 278 -7.63 -1.06 -27.00
C SER A 278 -6.86 -0.23 -25.97
N LYS A 279 -7.57 0.62 -25.20
CA LYS A 279 -6.98 1.36 -24.07
C LYS A 279 -6.52 0.45 -22.94
N LEU A 280 -7.32 -0.58 -22.59
CA LEU A 280 -6.96 -1.55 -21.55
C LEU A 280 -5.67 -2.30 -21.88
N VAL A 281 -5.61 -2.86 -23.09
CA VAL A 281 -4.44 -3.58 -23.60
C VAL A 281 -3.24 -2.65 -23.64
N LYS A 282 -3.41 -1.42 -24.14
CA LYS A 282 -2.33 -0.41 -24.14
C LYS A 282 -1.80 -0.15 -22.73
N ALA A 283 -2.67 -0.04 -21.72
CA ALA A 283 -2.30 0.22 -20.33
C ALA A 283 -1.43 -0.88 -19.68
N THR A 284 -1.44 -2.11 -20.22
CA THR A 284 -0.55 -3.19 -19.76
C THR A 284 0.90 -3.01 -20.20
N PHE A 285 1.16 -2.21 -21.24
CA PHE A 285 2.52 -1.98 -21.73
C PHE A 285 3.23 -0.89 -20.93
N GLU A 286 4.51 -1.15 -20.65
CA GLU A 286 5.44 -0.14 -20.17
C GLU A 286 5.89 0.78 -21.32
N PRO A 287 6.25 2.05 -21.05
CA PRO A 287 6.72 2.95 -22.10
C PRO A 287 8.04 2.46 -22.69
N GLU A 288 8.13 2.43 -24.02
CA GLU A 288 9.38 2.12 -24.71
C GLU A 288 10.37 3.28 -24.55
N ILE A 289 11.59 2.96 -24.10
CA ILE A 289 12.66 3.94 -23.91
C ILE A 289 13.46 4.03 -25.22
N PRO A 290 13.53 5.20 -25.89
CA PRO A 290 14.29 5.36 -27.12
C PRO A 290 15.78 5.08 -26.90
N PRO A 291 16.50 4.58 -27.92
CA PRO A 291 17.91 4.22 -27.77
C PRO A 291 18.75 5.44 -27.39
N PHE A 292 19.69 5.23 -26.48
CA PHE A 292 20.61 6.27 -26.05
C PHE A 292 21.60 6.60 -27.17
N LYS A 293 21.60 7.86 -27.62
CA LYS A 293 22.35 8.28 -28.82
C LYS A 293 23.87 8.26 -28.63
N LYS A 294 24.36 8.45 -27.40
CA LYS A 294 25.80 8.56 -27.12
C LYS A 294 26.39 7.16 -26.90
N LYS A 295 27.57 6.92 -27.48
CA LYS A 295 28.33 5.69 -27.24
C LYS A 295 28.79 5.65 -25.78
N VAL A 296 28.51 4.55 -25.10
CA VAL A 296 28.94 4.33 -23.72
C VAL A 296 30.36 3.78 -23.70
N SER A 297 31.31 4.57 -23.20
CA SER A 297 32.73 4.20 -23.15
C SER A 297 33.40 4.43 -21.79
N SER A 298 32.75 5.19 -20.90
CA SER A 298 33.25 5.52 -19.57
C SER A 298 32.17 5.32 -18.48
N ALA A 299 32.60 5.37 -17.22
CA ALA A 299 31.68 5.35 -16.07
C ALA A 299 30.73 6.58 -16.06
N LYS A 300 31.21 7.73 -16.55
CA LYS A 300 30.39 8.93 -16.72
C LYS A 300 29.29 8.70 -17.76
N ASP A 301 29.64 8.14 -18.92
CA ASP A 301 28.65 7.83 -19.97
C ASP A 301 27.60 6.81 -19.49
N SER A 302 28.03 5.86 -18.65
CA SER A 302 27.12 4.88 -18.04
C SER A 302 26.12 5.57 -17.10
N THR A 303 26.59 6.53 -16.30
CA THR A 303 25.74 7.31 -15.40
C THR A 303 24.72 8.14 -16.19
N GLU A 304 25.16 8.78 -17.28
CA GLU A 304 24.29 9.54 -18.18
C GLU A 304 23.22 8.64 -18.84
N LEU A 305 23.59 7.42 -19.27
CA LEU A 305 22.65 6.44 -19.80
C LEU A 305 21.56 6.09 -18.78
N TYR A 306 21.94 5.74 -17.54
CA TYR A 306 20.97 5.35 -16.50
C TYR A 306 20.06 6.52 -16.12
N GLN A 307 20.61 7.73 -16.00
CA GLN A 307 19.82 8.93 -15.73
C GLN A 307 18.82 9.21 -16.86
N TYR A 308 19.23 9.07 -18.12
CA TYR A 308 18.35 9.20 -19.27
C TYR A 308 17.22 8.16 -19.24
N GLN A 309 17.55 6.87 -19.05
CA GLN A 309 16.58 5.78 -19.00
C GLN A 309 15.56 6.00 -17.89
N PHE A 310 16.02 6.28 -16.67
CA PHE A 310 15.14 6.52 -15.52
C PHE A 310 14.25 7.75 -15.72
N SER A 311 14.84 8.87 -16.15
CA SER A 311 14.09 10.12 -16.34
C SER A 311 13.05 10.00 -17.43
N TYR A 312 13.39 9.33 -18.55
CA TYR A 312 12.46 9.06 -19.63
C TYR A 312 11.32 8.14 -19.15
N PHE A 313 11.66 7.01 -18.55
CA PHE A 313 10.68 6.05 -18.07
C PHE A 313 9.70 6.69 -17.07
N LYS A 314 10.21 7.42 -16.07
CA LYS A 314 9.38 8.13 -15.09
C LYS A 314 8.48 9.17 -15.73
N LYS A 315 8.99 9.95 -16.70
CA LYS A 315 8.21 10.98 -17.40
C LYS A 315 7.05 10.40 -18.21
N HIS A 316 7.30 9.27 -18.87
CA HIS A 316 6.38 8.62 -19.81
C HIS A 316 5.59 7.44 -19.18
N TYR A 317 5.72 7.24 -17.86
CA TYR A 317 5.16 6.07 -17.16
C TYR A 317 3.65 5.88 -17.34
N PHE A 318 2.91 6.99 -17.39
CA PHE A 318 1.46 7.01 -17.54
C PHE A 318 0.97 7.19 -18.98
N ASP A 319 1.86 7.31 -19.98
CA ASP A 319 1.46 7.63 -21.37
C ASP A 319 0.54 6.58 -22.00
N ASN A 320 0.67 5.33 -21.56
CA ASN A 320 -0.16 4.22 -22.01
C ASN A 320 -1.47 4.06 -21.21
N LEU A 321 -1.72 4.90 -20.20
CA LEU A 321 -2.93 4.89 -19.39
C LEU A 321 -3.73 6.17 -19.61
N ASP A 322 -4.96 6.06 -20.09
CA ASP A 322 -5.83 7.22 -20.25
C ASP A 322 -6.39 7.67 -18.89
N LEU A 323 -5.71 8.64 -18.28
CA LEU A 323 -6.09 9.22 -16.98
C LEU A 323 -7.40 10.03 -17.02
N ASN A 324 -8.05 10.17 -18.19
CA ASN A 324 -9.31 10.91 -18.32
C ASN A 324 -10.50 10.02 -18.69
N ASP A 325 -10.31 8.70 -18.71
CA ASP A 325 -11.36 7.73 -18.94
C ASP A 325 -11.77 7.06 -17.62
N ALA A 326 -12.91 7.46 -17.07
CA ALA A 326 -13.40 7.00 -15.76
C ALA A 326 -13.61 5.48 -15.67
N ARG A 327 -13.67 4.78 -16.81
CA ARG A 327 -13.76 3.32 -16.86
C ARG A 327 -12.53 2.65 -16.23
N PHE A 328 -11.37 3.30 -16.22
CA PHE A 328 -10.16 2.79 -15.56
C PHE A 328 -10.26 2.67 -14.03
N ILE A 329 -11.19 3.38 -13.38
CA ILE A 329 -11.42 3.27 -11.93
C ILE A 329 -11.92 1.86 -11.55
N ARG A 330 -12.62 1.20 -12.49
CA ARG A 330 -13.12 -0.18 -12.35
C ARG A 330 -12.12 -1.22 -12.89
N THR A 331 -10.85 -0.88 -12.97
CA THR A 331 -9.79 -1.78 -13.44
C THR A 331 -8.69 -1.89 -12.39
N PRO A 332 -7.94 -3.00 -12.34
CA PRO A 332 -6.81 -3.12 -11.44
C PRO A 332 -5.61 -2.24 -11.85
N PHE A 333 -5.64 -1.64 -13.05
CA PHE A 333 -4.48 -0.99 -13.65
C PHE A 333 -4.17 0.38 -13.05
N LEU A 334 -5.19 1.23 -12.85
CA LEU A 334 -4.99 2.60 -12.36
C LEU A 334 -4.28 2.58 -11.00
N GLN A 335 -4.80 1.84 -10.03
CA GLN A 335 -4.18 1.79 -8.71
C GLN A 335 -2.78 1.16 -8.76
N ARG A 336 -2.60 0.03 -9.46
CA ARG A 336 -1.27 -0.61 -9.57
C ARG A 336 -0.22 0.31 -10.18
N LYS A 337 -0.60 1.13 -11.17
CA LYS A 337 0.28 2.14 -11.75
C LYS A 337 0.59 3.25 -10.75
N LEU A 338 -0.40 3.75 -10.00
CA LEU A 338 -0.17 4.75 -8.95
C LEU A 338 0.77 4.20 -7.87
N ASP A 339 0.50 3.01 -7.35
CA ASP A 339 1.29 2.35 -6.31
C ASP A 339 2.74 2.18 -6.81
N LYS A 340 2.97 1.52 -7.96
CA LYS A 340 4.31 1.36 -8.55
C LYS A 340 5.01 2.70 -8.81
N TYR A 341 4.30 3.72 -9.30
CA TYR A 341 4.90 5.02 -9.55
C TYR A 341 5.39 5.68 -8.27
N PHE A 342 4.52 5.78 -7.26
CA PHE A 342 4.84 6.47 -6.02
C PHE A 342 5.76 5.65 -5.11
N GLU A 343 5.71 4.32 -5.14
CA GLU A 343 6.58 3.47 -4.31
C GLU A 343 7.96 3.28 -4.94
N ASP A 344 8.04 3.02 -6.25
CA ASP A 344 9.30 2.62 -6.91
C ASP A 344 10.01 3.78 -7.61
N LEU A 345 9.29 4.79 -8.11
CA LEU A 345 9.86 5.85 -8.97
C LEU A 345 9.94 7.22 -8.30
N VAL A 346 9.19 7.43 -7.22
CA VAL A 346 9.20 8.69 -6.46
C VAL A 346 10.09 8.51 -5.23
N VAL A 347 10.99 9.47 -5.03
CA VAL A 347 11.80 9.53 -3.82
C VAL A 347 10.86 9.79 -2.65
N GLN A 348 10.94 8.99 -1.60
CA GLN A 348 10.05 9.07 -0.42
C GLN A 348 10.43 10.24 0.49
N GLN A 349 10.30 11.45 -0.05
CA GLN A 349 10.52 12.73 0.61
C GLN A 349 9.35 13.67 0.26
N PRO A 350 8.86 14.49 1.20
CA PRO A 350 7.67 15.33 0.98
C PRO A 350 7.70 16.14 -0.31
N ASP A 351 8.79 16.86 -0.56
CA ASP A 351 8.91 17.72 -1.75
C ASP A 351 8.83 16.94 -3.06
N SER A 352 9.41 15.73 -3.10
CA SER A 352 9.37 14.86 -4.27
C SER A 352 7.97 14.31 -4.50
N ILE A 353 7.33 13.81 -3.43
CA ILE A 353 5.96 13.30 -3.47
C ILE A 353 4.99 14.39 -3.92
N ILE A 354 5.06 15.57 -3.31
CA ILE A 354 4.21 16.73 -3.61
C ILE A 354 4.38 17.14 -5.08
N LYS A 355 5.62 17.27 -5.55
CA LYS A 355 5.91 17.65 -6.93
C LYS A 355 5.35 16.65 -7.94
N ASP A 356 5.58 15.36 -7.71
CA ASP A 356 5.12 14.30 -8.61
C ASP A 356 3.58 14.13 -8.56
N ALA A 357 2.96 14.26 -7.38
CA ALA A 357 1.50 14.28 -7.22
C ALA A 357 0.85 15.46 -7.95
N ASP A 358 1.39 16.66 -7.77
CA ASP A 358 0.91 17.86 -8.46
C ASP A 358 1.03 17.71 -9.97
N LEU A 359 2.20 17.27 -10.46
CA LEU A 359 2.43 17.04 -11.89
C LEU A 359 1.46 16.02 -12.45
N LEU A 360 1.23 14.90 -11.77
CA LEU A 360 0.27 13.89 -12.21
C LEU A 360 -1.14 14.49 -12.27
N LEU A 361 -1.58 15.19 -11.22
CA LEU A 361 -2.91 15.77 -11.15
C LEU A 361 -3.13 16.86 -12.19
N THR A 362 -2.10 17.57 -12.68
CA THR A 362 -2.27 18.50 -13.82
C THR A 362 -2.77 17.82 -15.10
N LYS A 363 -2.52 16.51 -15.26
CA LYS A 363 -2.92 15.73 -16.45
C LYS A 363 -4.36 15.19 -16.36
N ILE A 364 -5.03 15.35 -15.21
CA ILE A 364 -6.32 14.70 -14.91
C ILE A 364 -7.43 15.75 -14.83
N LYS A 365 -8.29 15.75 -15.86
CA LYS A 365 -9.48 16.60 -16.00
C LYS A 365 -10.77 15.87 -15.60
N ASN A 366 -10.83 14.55 -15.80
CA ASN A 366 -12.00 13.76 -15.40
C ASN A 366 -12.16 13.77 -13.87
N SER A 367 -13.32 14.22 -13.37
CA SER A 367 -13.56 14.44 -11.94
C SER A 367 -13.53 13.14 -11.12
N GLU A 368 -14.02 12.02 -11.66
CA GLU A 368 -14.01 10.75 -10.95
C GLU A 368 -12.57 10.21 -10.81
N VAL A 369 -11.79 10.24 -11.90
CA VAL A 369 -10.39 9.79 -11.86
C VAL A 369 -9.58 10.72 -10.97
N ARG A 370 -9.80 12.04 -11.07
CA ARG A 370 -9.14 13.05 -10.25
C ARG A 370 -9.40 12.80 -8.76
N ARG A 371 -10.66 12.64 -8.37
CA ARG A 371 -11.07 12.32 -7.00
C ARG A 371 -10.39 11.04 -6.51
N TYR A 372 -10.39 9.98 -7.33
CA TYR A 372 -9.76 8.72 -6.99
C TYR A 372 -8.25 8.84 -6.76
N VAL A 373 -7.54 9.53 -7.66
CA VAL A 373 -6.09 9.74 -7.55
C VAL A 373 -5.73 10.58 -6.32
N ILE A 374 -6.48 11.67 -6.06
CA ILE A 374 -6.31 12.48 -4.86
C ILE A 374 -6.49 11.63 -3.61
N TYR A 375 -7.59 10.87 -3.53
CA TYR A 375 -7.87 9.97 -2.41
C TYR A 375 -6.74 8.96 -2.20
N LYS A 376 -6.32 8.30 -3.29
CA LYS A 376 -5.33 7.23 -3.18
C LYS A 376 -3.98 7.76 -2.70
N ILE A 377 -3.48 8.86 -3.26
CA ILE A 377 -2.23 9.49 -2.83
C ILE A 377 -2.34 9.94 -1.36
N SER A 378 -3.44 10.60 -1.00
CA SER A 378 -3.63 11.13 0.36
C SER A 378 -3.69 10.01 1.39
N SER A 379 -4.48 8.97 1.13
CA SER A 379 -4.60 7.81 2.03
C SER A 379 -3.25 7.10 2.21
N THR A 380 -2.48 6.90 1.12
CA THR A 380 -1.15 6.28 1.20
C THR A 380 -0.22 7.03 2.17
N TYR A 381 -0.19 8.37 2.10
CA TYR A 381 0.72 9.18 2.91
C TYR A 381 0.18 9.58 4.29
N GLU A 382 -1.13 9.47 4.51
CA GLU A 382 -1.71 9.57 5.86
C GLU A 382 -1.29 8.38 6.73
N THR A 383 -1.23 7.18 6.14
CA THR A 383 -0.92 5.92 6.85
C THR A 383 0.51 5.43 6.63
N SER A 384 1.38 6.26 6.05
CA SER A 384 2.75 5.87 5.72
C SER A 384 3.60 5.68 6.97
N ASN A 385 4.42 4.62 6.97
CA ASN A 385 5.42 4.37 8.01
C ASN A 385 6.73 5.16 7.79
N ILE A 386 6.79 5.99 6.75
CA ILE A 386 7.97 6.78 6.40
C ILE A 386 7.87 8.15 7.08
N VAL A 387 8.85 8.45 7.93
CA VAL A 387 8.93 9.70 8.71
C VAL A 387 8.85 10.92 7.79
N GLY A 388 7.94 11.85 8.11
CA GLY A 388 7.78 13.13 7.45
C GLY A 388 6.92 13.13 6.19
N THR A 389 6.55 11.95 5.66
CA THR A 389 5.67 11.88 4.47
C THR A 389 4.24 12.37 4.72
N ASP A 390 3.84 12.55 5.98
CA ASP A 390 2.59 13.20 6.38
C ASP A 390 2.50 14.67 5.93
N ALA A 391 3.63 15.32 5.62
CA ALA A 391 3.63 16.62 4.96
C ALA A 391 3.04 16.56 3.55
N ALA A 392 3.22 15.45 2.81
CA ALA A 392 2.56 15.25 1.52
C ALA A 392 1.05 15.09 1.71
N PHE A 393 0.60 14.32 2.71
CA PHE A 393 -0.82 14.25 3.06
C PHE A 393 -1.40 15.63 3.39
N ALA A 394 -0.69 16.44 4.19
CA ALA A 394 -1.12 17.79 4.53
C ALA A 394 -1.28 18.69 3.30
N HIS A 395 -0.31 18.63 2.38
CA HIS A 395 -0.40 19.33 1.09
C HIS A 395 -1.62 18.85 0.27
N MET A 396 -1.83 17.54 0.17
CA MET A 396 -2.95 17.01 -0.60
C MET A 396 -4.31 17.43 -0.01
N GLY A 397 -4.44 17.38 1.32
CA GLY A 397 -5.63 17.84 2.04
C GLY A 397 -5.90 19.33 1.83
N GLU A 398 -4.88 20.18 1.96
CA GLU A 398 -5.02 21.62 1.79
C GLU A 398 -5.32 22.01 0.34
N LYS A 399 -4.55 21.50 -0.61
CA LYS A 399 -4.65 21.90 -2.02
C LYS A 399 -5.84 21.28 -2.74
N TYR A 400 -6.15 20.01 -2.50
CA TYR A 400 -7.11 19.27 -3.32
C TYR A 400 -8.42 18.93 -2.63
N TYR A 401 -8.43 18.71 -1.31
CA TYR A 401 -9.69 18.55 -0.59
C TYR A 401 -10.32 19.89 -0.26
N VAL A 402 -9.55 20.79 0.36
CA VAL A 402 -10.03 22.12 0.73
C VAL A 402 -10.03 23.07 -0.46
N GLY A 403 -9.02 22.99 -1.33
CA GLY A 403 -8.90 23.86 -2.52
C GLY A 403 -9.80 23.46 -3.71
N GLU A 404 -10.31 22.22 -3.77
CA GLU A 404 -11.25 21.77 -4.82
C GLU A 404 -12.54 21.20 -4.21
N PRO A 405 -13.31 22.01 -3.44
CA PRO A 405 -14.42 21.50 -2.65
C PRO A 405 -15.56 20.92 -3.51
N ALA A 406 -15.67 21.29 -4.78
CA ALA A 406 -16.66 20.73 -5.71
C ALA A 406 -16.47 19.22 -5.97
N LEU A 407 -15.28 18.68 -5.70
CA LEU A 407 -15.02 17.24 -5.79
C LEU A 407 -15.48 16.46 -4.56
N TRP A 408 -15.89 17.12 -3.47
CA TRP A 408 -16.11 16.49 -2.18
C TRP A 408 -17.42 16.96 -1.56
N ASP A 409 -17.98 16.18 -0.63
CA ASP A 409 -19.09 16.67 0.19
C ASP A 409 -18.58 17.62 1.29
N THR A 410 -19.51 18.40 1.86
CA THR A 410 -19.18 19.42 2.87
C THR A 410 -18.58 18.83 4.15
N VAL A 411 -18.96 17.61 4.53
CA VAL A 411 -18.45 16.94 5.75
C VAL A 411 -17.01 16.53 5.53
N THR A 412 -16.70 15.92 4.38
CA THR A 412 -15.32 15.56 4.00
C THR A 412 -14.40 16.77 3.97
N VAL A 413 -14.82 17.88 3.35
CA VAL A 413 -14.02 19.12 3.32
C VAL A 413 -13.75 19.67 4.72
N ARG A 414 -14.77 19.65 5.61
CA ARG A 414 -14.64 20.11 7.00
C ARG A 414 -13.68 19.24 7.79
N GLN A 415 -13.88 17.93 7.76
CA GLN A 415 -13.03 16.96 8.48
C GLN A 415 -11.58 17.04 8.00
N MET A 416 -11.36 17.16 6.69
CA MET A 416 -10.01 17.32 6.17
C MET A 416 -9.37 18.63 6.64
N ARG A 417 -10.11 19.75 6.62
CA ARG A 417 -9.61 21.02 7.15
C ARG A 417 -9.20 20.90 8.63
N ASP A 418 -10.04 20.29 9.46
CA ASP A 418 -9.75 20.09 10.88
C ASP A 418 -8.52 19.19 11.07
N ARG A 419 -8.42 18.10 10.29
CA ARG A 419 -7.25 17.20 10.30
C ARG A 419 -5.97 17.95 9.93
N ILE A 420 -5.99 18.74 8.86
CA ILE A 420 -4.83 19.52 8.41
C ILE A 420 -4.42 20.59 9.43
N ASN A 421 -5.39 21.25 10.08
CA ASN A 421 -5.11 22.23 11.13
C ASN A 421 -4.36 21.62 12.32
N VAL A 422 -4.66 20.36 12.69
CA VAL A 422 -3.94 19.62 13.73
C VAL A 422 -2.54 19.21 13.26
N LEU A 423 -2.40 18.75 12.00
CA LEU A 423 -1.14 18.19 11.52
C LEU A 423 -0.08 19.23 11.14
N LYS A 424 -0.47 20.38 10.55
CA LYS A 424 0.47 21.39 10.04
C LYS A 424 1.49 21.88 11.09
N PRO A 425 1.11 22.14 12.35
CA PRO A 425 2.05 22.50 13.41
C PRO A 425 2.99 21.37 13.84
N LEU A 426 2.63 20.11 13.53
CA LEU A 426 3.31 18.89 13.98
C LEU A 426 4.18 18.25 12.88
N LEU A 427 4.32 18.89 11.73
CA LEU A 427 5.18 18.41 10.64
C LEU A 427 6.66 18.49 11.03
N ILE A 428 7.47 17.63 10.41
CA ILE A 428 8.94 17.66 10.56
C ILE A 428 9.48 19.06 10.24
N GLY A 429 10.41 19.53 11.07
CA GLY A 429 11.02 20.87 11.03
C GLY A 429 10.22 21.95 11.76
N LYS A 430 8.96 21.71 12.15
CA LYS A 430 8.18 22.65 12.97
C LYS A 430 8.55 22.55 14.43
N ARG A 431 8.49 23.65 15.17
CA ARG A 431 8.62 23.63 16.63
C ARG A 431 7.41 22.93 17.24
N LEU A 432 7.63 21.94 18.10
CA LEU A 432 6.55 21.28 18.81
C LEU A 432 5.75 22.34 19.60
N PRO A 433 4.40 22.32 19.56
CA PRO A 433 3.59 23.18 20.42
C PRO A 433 3.99 23.02 21.89
N GLU A 434 3.95 24.11 22.65
CA GLU A 434 4.39 24.09 24.04
C GLU A 434 3.50 23.16 24.88
N LEU A 435 4.10 22.17 25.56
CA LEU A 435 3.43 21.44 26.63
C LEU A 435 3.58 22.23 27.93
N PHE A 436 2.48 22.38 28.65
CA PHE A 436 2.48 22.85 30.02
C PHE A 436 2.14 21.64 30.89
N LEU A 437 3.09 21.23 31.72
CA LEU A 437 2.96 20.07 32.60
C LEU A 437 3.35 20.47 34.02
N THR A 438 3.04 19.59 34.96
CA THR A 438 3.47 19.67 36.35
C THR A 438 4.23 18.40 36.72
N ASP A 439 5.36 18.53 37.41
CA ASP A 439 6.11 17.37 37.93
C ASP A 439 5.54 16.85 39.26
N ALA A 440 6.14 15.80 39.80
CA ALA A 440 5.68 15.16 41.04
C ALA A 440 5.75 16.10 42.26
N SER A 441 6.62 17.12 42.21
CA SER A 441 6.77 18.14 43.26
C SER A 441 5.78 19.30 43.13
N GLY A 442 4.97 19.33 42.07
CA GLY A 442 4.05 20.44 41.79
C GLY A 442 4.69 21.58 41.00
N LYS A 443 5.95 21.43 40.55
CA LYS A 443 6.66 22.45 39.76
C LYS A 443 6.26 22.35 38.29
N ARG A 444 6.09 23.51 37.66
CA ARG A 444 5.80 23.60 36.23
C ARG A 444 6.97 23.09 35.39
N VAL A 445 6.66 22.19 34.46
CA VAL A 445 7.58 21.67 33.44
C VAL A 445 7.02 22.06 32.07
N THR A 446 7.88 22.58 31.20
CA THR A 446 7.50 22.93 29.82
C THR A 446 8.44 22.29 28.82
N THR A 447 7.99 22.00 27.60
CA THR A 447 8.86 21.40 26.57
C THR A 447 10.11 22.25 26.33
N SER A 448 9.96 23.57 26.33
CA SER A 448 11.04 24.53 26.13
C SER A 448 12.05 24.54 27.28
N SER A 449 11.63 24.21 28.50
CA SER A 449 12.52 24.18 29.67
C SER A 449 13.44 22.95 29.72
N ILE A 450 13.19 21.93 28.90
CA ILE A 450 13.98 20.69 28.93
C ILE A 450 15.32 20.91 28.22
N PRO A 451 16.47 20.73 28.89
CA PRO A 451 17.80 20.89 28.27
C PRO A 451 18.14 19.71 27.34
N GLY A 452 19.22 19.82 26.58
CA GLY A 452 19.77 18.73 25.76
C GLY A 452 19.86 19.05 24.27
N GLU A 453 20.79 18.38 23.58
CA GLU A 453 20.94 18.45 22.12
C GLU A 453 19.69 17.91 21.41
N TYR A 454 19.08 16.90 22.00
CA TYR A 454 17.79 16.36 21.57
C TYR A 454 16.84 16.20 22.76
N THR A 455 15.55 16.20 22.47
CA THR A 455 14.51 15.93 23.46
C THR A 455 13.55 14.86 22.93
N ILE A 456 13.45 13.74 23.63
CA ILE A 456 12.44 12.70 23.36
C ILE A 456 11.21 13.06 24.19
N VAL A 457 10.08 13.33 23.53
CA VAL A 457 8.79 13.51 24.20
C VAL A 457 8.01 12.20 24.07
N PHE A 458 7.82 11.52 25.20
CA PHE A 458 7.15 10.23 25.28
C PHE A 458 5.74 10.43 25.86
N PHE A 459 4.72 10.41 25.00
CA PHE A 459 3.33 10.47 25.43
C PHE A 459 2.85 9.07 25.81
N TYR A 460 2.34 8.92 27.03
CA TYR A 460 1.89 7.63 27.55
C TYR A 460 0.67 7.77 28.45
N ASP A 461 -0.02 6.64 28.63
CA ASP A 461 -1.07 6.46 29.63
C ASP A 461 -0.64 5.33 30.58
N PRO A 462 -0.60 5.55 31.91
CA PRO A 462 -0.28 4.52 32.89
C PRO A 462 -1.10 3.22 32.80
N GLU A 463 -2.34 3.30 32.32
CA GLU A 463 -3.25 2.15 32.20
C GLU A 463 -3.14 1.43 30.84
N CYS A 464 -2.35 1.97 29.90
CA CYS A 464 -2.20 1.38 28.58
C CYS A 464 -1.18 0.22 28.58
N SER A 465 -1.63 -0.98 28.19
CA SER A 465 -0.78 -2.18 28.12
C SER A 465 0.47 -1.99 27.25
N HIS A 466 0.34 -1.38 26.07
CA HIS A 466 1.50 -1.11 25.21
C HIS A 466 2.45 -0.07 25.82
N CYS A 467 1.98 0.89 26.62
CA CYS A 467 2.86 1.81 27.33
C CYS A 467 3.72 1.06 28.37
N ARG A 468 3.13 0.09 29.06
CA ARG A 468 3.83 -0.78 30.01
C ARG A 468 4.88 -1.66 29.34
N GLU A 469 4.63 -2.12 28.11
CA GLU A 469 5.61 -2.89 27.32
C GLU A 469 6.76 -2.03 26.78
N GLU A 470 6.47 -0.81 26.35
CA GLU A 470 7.45 0.09 25.72
C GLU A 470 8.31 0.86 26.73
N THR A 471 7.78 1.17 27.92
CA THR A 471 8.51 1.96 28.94
C THR A 471 9.83 1.30 29.38
N PRO A 472 9.90 -0.01 29.70
CA PRO A 472 11.17 -0.68 30.00
C PRO A 472 12.20 -0.56 28.86
N LYS A 473 11.75 -0.64 27.60
CA LYS A 473 12.63 -0.49 26.42
C LYS A 473 13.19 0.94 26.32
N LEU A 474 12.40 1.95 26.69
CA LEU A 474 12.86 3.34 26.74
C LEU A 474 13.90 3.50 27.86
N MET A 475 13.60 2.99 29.05
CA MET A 475 14.45 3.13 30.23
C MET A 475 15.79 2.39 30.08
N ALA A 476 15.80 1.26 29.35
CA ALA A 476 17.03 0.54 29.01
C ALA A 476 18.03 1.35 28.17
N GLN A 477 17.60 2.47 27.58
CA GLN A 477 18.42 3.31 26.71
C GLN A 477 18.91 4.61 27.39
N VAL A 478 18.60 4.82 28.68
CA VAL A 478 18.91 6.07 29.39
C VAL A 478 20.40 6.40 29.44
N ASP A 479 21.28 5.40 29.55
CA ASP A 479 22.72 5.64 29.55
C ASP A 479 23.22 6.14 28.19
N TYR A 480 22.67 5.59 27.10
CA TYR A 480 22.89 6.13 25.76
C TYR A 480 22.38 7.57 25.66
N PHE A 481 21.16 7.84 26.14
CA PHE A 481 20.59 9.19 26.10
C PHE A 481 21.47 10.20 26.84
N LYS A 482 21.95 9.87 28.04
CA LYS A 482 22.90 10.70 28.79
C LYS A 482 24.19 10.95 28.02
N SER A 483 24.79 9.90 27.45
CA SER A 483 26.05 10.01 26.68
C SER A 483 25.95 10.92 25.45
N LYS A 484 24.74 11.08 24.91
CA LYS A 484 24.43 11.89 23.73
C LYS A 484 23.77 13.23 24.07
N ASN A 485 23.72 13.62 25.34
CA ASN A 485 23.04 14.82 25.82
C ASN A 485 21.56 14.88 25.36
N ILE A 486 20.86 13.74 25.43
CA ILE A 486 19.46 13.60 25.08
C ILE A 486 18.65 13.58 26.37
N SER A 487 17.65 14.46 26.45
CA SER A 487 16.68 14.45 27.55
C SER A 487 15.40 13.73 27.15
N VAL A 488 14.78 13.05 28.12
CA VAL A 488 13.45 12.44 27.95
C VAL A 488 12.44 13.22 28.77
N LEU A 489 11.38 13.69 28.11
CA LEU A 489 10.17 14.25 28.71
C LEU A 489 9.04 13.22 28.60
N ALA A 490 8.84 12.43 29.66
CA ALA A 490 7.74 11.50 29.80
C ALA A 490 6.46 12.27 30.19
N THR A 491 5.51 12.32 29.25
CA THR A 491 4.27 13.09 29.34
C THR A 491 3.09 12.15 29.53
N SER A 492 2.55 12.10 30.74
CA SER A 492 1.31 11.36 31.00
C SER A 492 0.12 12.12 30.45
N ILE A 493 -0.66 11.49 29.58
CA ILE A 493 -1.94 12.05 29.11
C ILE A 493 -3.08 11.77 30.08
N ALA A 494 -2.89 10.84 31.02
CA ALA A 494 -3.86 10.55 32.07
C ALA A 494 -3.95 11.73 33.04
N ARG A 495 -5.13 11.92 33.62
CA ARG A 495 -5.44 12.98 34.60
C ARG A 495 -5.60 12.41 36.01
N ASN A 496 -4.80 11.38 36.32
CA ASN A 496 -4.79 10.70 37.61
C ASN A 496 -3.37 10.71 38.20
N LYS A 497 -3.15 11.56 39.21
CA LYS A 497 -1.84 11.74 39.85
C LYS A 497 -1.32 10.45 40.49
N LYS A 498 -2.18 9.65 41.12
CA LYS A 498 -1.77 8.43 41.81
C LYS A 498 -1.25 7.38 40.83
N GLN A 499 -2.06 7.05 39.81
CA GLN A 499 -1.67 6.09 38.77
C GLN A 499 -0.38 6.51 38.08
N TRP A 500 -0.24 7.79 37.78
CA TRP A 500 0.97 8.35 37.21
C TRP A 500 2.19 8.19 38.11
N THR A 501 2.10 8.55 39.39
CA THR A 501 3.23 8.38 40.33
C THR A 501 3.57 6.92 40.61
N ASP A 502 2.58 6.02 40.61
CA ASP A 502 2.79 4.59 40.79
C ASP A 502 3.53 4.01 39.57
N PHE A 503 3.15 4.40 38.36
CA PHE A 503 3.82 4.01 37.12
C PHE A 503 5.29 4.46 37.08
N ILE A 504 5.58 5.70 37.50
CA ILE A 504 6.96 6.21 37.58
C ILE A 504 7.82 5.32 38.47
N LYS A 505 7.32 4.98 39.67
CA LYS A 505 8.05 4.13 40.63
C LYS A 505 8.24 2.72 40.12
N GLU A 506 7.19 2.15 39.52
CA GLU A 506 7.20 0.78 39.00
C GLU A 506 8.27 0.61 37.91
N PHE A 507 8.34 1.56 36.98
CA PHE A 507 9.28 1.51 35.85
C PHE A 507 10.57 2.29 36.07
N LYS A 508 10.82 2.77 37.30
CA LYS A 508 12.03 3.48 37.72
C LYS A 508 12.35 4.70 36.84
N MET A 509 11.33 5.50 36.54
CA MET A 509 11.40 6.65 35.63
C MET A 509 11.91 7.93 36.30
N GLU A 510 12.41 7.90 37.54
CA GLU A 510 12.85 9.09 38.28
C GLU A 510 14.05 9.80 37.64
N SER A 511 14.79 9.10 36.78
CA SER A 511 15.96 9.64 36.05
C SER A 511 15.59 10.49 34.83
N VAL A 512 14.32 10.56 34.44
CA VAL A 512 13.83 11.36 33.31
C VAL A 512 12.90 12.48 33.78
N TYR A 513 12.62 13.46 32.92
CA TYR A 513 11.65 14.50 33.23
C TYR A 513 10.24 13.93 33.09
N ASN A 514 9.50 13.88 34.20
CA ASN A 514 8.12 13.39 34.21
C ASN A 514 7.15 14.56 34.36
N GLY A 515 6.09 14.58 33.56
CA GLY A 515 5.06 15.61 33.65
C GLY A 515 3.66 15.07 33.37
N ILE A 516 2.68 15.70 34.01
CA ILE A 516 1.23 15.45 33.85
C ILE A 516 0.49 16.78 33.65
N ASP A 517 -0.59 16.80 32.85
CA ASP A 517 -1.49 17.97 32.64
C ASP A 517 -2.43 18.13 33.85
N ILE A 518 -1.88 18.29 35.05
CA ILE A 518 -2.63 18.62 36.27
C ILE A 518 -1.98 19.85 36.88
N HIS A 519 -2.68 20.98 36.89
CA HIS A 519 -2.14 22.25 37.37
C HIS A 519 -2.90 22.72 38.61
N PRO A 520 -2.28 22.67 39.80
CA PRO A 520 -2.91 23.17 41.01
C PRO A 520 -3.09 24.69 40.91
N ASN A 521 -4.32 25.17 41.01
CA ASN A 521 -4.59 26.61 41.08
C ASN A 521 -4.39 27.10 42.52
N PRO A 522 -3.39 27.96 42.80
CA PRO A 522 -3.09 28.41 44.16
C PRO A 522 -4.18 29.32 44.75
N LYS A 523 -5.06 29.90 43.92
CA LYS A 523 -6.16 30.77 44.37
C LYS A 523 -7.41 30.00 44.73
N THR A 524 -7.71 28.92 44.00
CA THR A 524 -8.97 28.16 44.16
C THR A 524 -8.76 26.81 44.83
N GLY A 525 -7.52 26.33 44.91
CA GLY A 525 -7.17 24.99 45.41
C GLY A 525 -7.62 23.85 44.49
N LYS A 526 -8.13 24.15 43.29
CA LYS A 526 -8.62 23.16 42.33
C LYS A 526 -7.57 22.83 41.27
N ASP A 527 -7.60 21.60 40.78
CA ASP A 527 -6.80 21.16 39.64
C ASP A 527 -7.40 21.69 38.34
N GLU A 528 -6.53 22.22 37.48
CA GLU A 528 -6.85 22.68 36.13
C GLU A 528 -6.12 21.83 35.08
N TYR A 529 -6.74 21.73 33.90
CA TYR A 529 -6.25 20.93 32.78
C TYR A 529 -6.27 21.77 31.51
N TYR A 530 -5.13 21.92 30.83
CA TYR A 530 -4.99 22.91 29.75
C TYR A 530 -4.86 22.27 28.36
N THR A 531 -4.65 20.95 28.30
CA THR A 531 -4.20 20.29 27.08
C THR A 531 -5.25 19.35 26.52
N ASP A 532 -5.68 19.63 25.28
CA ASP A 532 -6.34 18.65 24.41
C ASP A 532 -5.26 17.93 23.61
N PHE A 533 -4.82 16.77 24.10
CA PHE A 533 -3.72 16.01 23.51
C PHE A 533 -4.03 15.53 22.07
N ILE A 534 -5.30 15.30 21.75
CA ILE A 534 -5.72 14.89 20.40
C ILE A 534 -5.57 16.07 19.44
N LYS A 535 -6.14 17.24 19.77
CA LYS A 535 -6.15 18.40 18.87
C LYS A 535 -4.83 19.15 18.81
N LYS A 536 -4.02 19.12 19.89
CA LYS A 536 -2.73 19.83 19.93
C LYS A 536 -1.55 18.97 19.48
N PHE A 537 -1.59 17.66 19.72
CA PHE A 537 -0.42 16.78 19.56
C PHE A 537 -0.68 15.52 18.74
N ASP A 538 -1.87 15.36 18.14
CA ASP A 538 -2.24 14.20 17.32
C ASP A 538 -2.15 12.87 18.09
N ILE A 539 -2.48 12.87 19.39
CA ILE A 539 -2.38 11.70 20.27
C ILE A 539 -3.71 10.95 20.34
N TYR A 540 -3.98 10.12 19.33
CA TYR A 540 -5.16 9.23 19.29
C TYR A 540 -4.92 7.85 19.92
N SER A 541 -3.67 7.52 20.19
CA SER A 541 -3.24 6.27 20.82
C SER A 541 -1.97 6.52 21.60
N THR A 542 -1.70 5.67 22.57
CA THR A 542 -0.45 5.68 23.34
C THR A 542 0.21 4.30 23.28
N PRO A 543 1.56 4.24 23.31
CA PRO A 543 2.48 5.38 23.39
C PRO A 543 2.72 6.05 22.04
N ILE A 544 3.13 7.33 22.06
CA ILE A 544 3.65 8.06 20.89
C ILE A 544 4.91 8.81 21.27
N ILE A 545 5.93 8.73 20.41
CA ILE A 545 7.21 9.43 20.59
C ILE A 545 7.36 10.55 19.55
N TYR A 546 7.74 11.73 20.03
CA TYR A 546 8.35 12.78 19.21
C TYR A 546 9.83 12.92 19.60
N ILE A 547 10.68 13.15 18.61
CA ILE A 547 12.10 13.47 18.83
C ILE A 547 12.31 14.89 18.32
N LEU A 548 12.86 15.74 19.18
CA LEU A 548 13.07 17.16 18.93
C LEU A 548 14.56 17.50 18.90
N ASP A 549 14.93 18.50 18.12
CA ASP A 549 16.27 19.11 18.15
C ASP A 549 16.44 20.09 19.33
N LYS A 550 17.64 20.68 19.46
CA LYS A 550 17.96 21.70 20.48
C LYS A 550 17.03 22.91 20.48
N ASN A 551 16.43 23.24 19.34
CA ASN A 551 15.47 24.33 19.15
C ASN A 551 14.01 23.87 19.31
N LYS A 552 13.79 22.65 19.82
CA LYS A 552 12.50 22.00 19.99
C LYS A 552 11.72 21.81 18.69
N ARG A 553 12.43 21.75 17.54
CA ARG A 553 11.84 21.39 16.26
C ARG A 553 11.73 19.88 16.15
N ILE A 554 10.61 19.41 15.64
CA ILE A 554 10.32 18.00 15.43
C ILE A 554 11.25 17.48 14.33
N ILE A 555 12.08 16.50 14.66
CA ILE A 555 12.94 15.80 13.70
C ILE A 555 12.46 14.38 13.44
N GLY A 556 11.77 13.76 14.42
CA GLY A 556 11.15 12.45 14.30
C GLY A 556 9.78 12.41 14.98
N LYS A 557 8.86 11.61 14.43
CA LYS A 557 7.49 11.42 14.93
C LYS A 557 7.11 9.95 14.82
N LYS A 558 6.38 9.42 15.81
CA LYS A 558 5.92 8.02 15.89
C LYS A 558 7.07 7.02 15.73
N ILE A 559 8.24 7.36 16.28
CA ILE A 559 9.41 6.49 16.26
C ILE A 559 9.21 5.36 17.28
N PRO A 560 9.27 4.08 16.87
CA PRO A 560 9.24 2.97 17.80
C PRO A 560 10.37 3.07 18.83
N THR A 561 10.11 2.69 20.08
CA THR A 561 11.07 2.89 21.18
C THR A 561 12.41 2.20 20.92
N ASP A 562 12.40 1.02 20.31
CA ASP A 562 13.59 0.25 19.95
C ASP A 562 14.37 0.84 18.76
N LYS A 563 13.80 1.82 18.05
CA LYS A 563 14.40 2.50 16.89
C LYS A 563 14.92 3.90 17.16
N ILE A 564 14.85 4.37 18.41
CA ILE A 564 15.29 5.72 18.78
C ILE A 564 16.78 5.93 18.46
N GLN A 565 17.66 5.01 18.88
CA GLN A 565 19.12 5.15 18.65
C GLN A 565 19.48 5.08 17.16
N ASP A 566 18.86 4.16 16.43
CA ASP A 566 19.02 4.01 14.97
C ASP A 566 18.64 5.31 14.27
N PHE A 567 17.49 5.88 14.64
CA PHE A 567 16.98 7.13 14.08
C PHE A 567 17.92 8.30 14.35
N ILE A 568 18.37 8.50 15.59
CA ILE A 568 19.29 9.59 15.94
C ILE A 568 20.60 9.45 15.17
N SER A 569 21.16 8.25 15.11
CA SER A 569 22.40 7.98 14.38
C SER A 569 22.24 8.26 12.88
N PHE A 570 21.12 7.83 12.29
CA PHE A 570 20.76 8.16 10.91
C PHE A 570 20.66 9.67 10.68
N TYR A 571 19.96 10.38 11.57
CA TYR A 571 19.76 11.82 11.47
C TYR A 571 21.09 12.59 11.56
N GLU A 572 21.93 12.26 12.56
CA GLU A 572 23.26 12.87 12.73
C GLU A 572 24.15 12.67 11.50
N ASN A 573 24.17 11.46 10.93
CA ASN A 573 24.94 11.18 9.72
C ASN A 573 24.40 11.97 8.53
N ARG A 574 23.08 12.09 8.41
CA ARG A 574 22.46 12.86 7.35
C ARG A 574 22.77 14.36 7.44
N GLN A 575 22.76 14.93 8.64
CA GLN A 575 23.15 16.34 8.85
C GLN A 575 24.61 16.58 8.43
N LYS A 576 25.52 15.66 8.77
CA LYS A 576 26.94 15.72 8.37
C LYS A 576 27.12 15.67 6.85
N GLU A 577 26.41 14.78 6.16
CA GLU A 577 26.41 14.70 4.69
C GLU A 577 25.93 15.99 4.03
N LEU A 578 24.95 16.67 4.64
CA LEU A 578 24.41 17.93 4.15
C LEU A 578 25.24 19.16 4.56
N GLY A 579 26.31 18.98 5.33
CA GLY A 579 27.15 20.08 5.83
C GLY A 579 26.46 20.99 6.84
N ILE A 580 25.36 20.53 7.45
CA ILE A 580 24.62 21.27 8.46
C ILE A 580 25.31 21.02 9.81
N LYS A 581 25.82 22.09 10.43
CA LYS A 581 26.51 22.05 11.72
C LYS A 581 25.57 22.14 12.92
#